data_AF-A0A2I2YS98-F1
#
_entry.id   AF-A0A2I2YS98-F1
#
_cell.length_a   1.000
_cell.length_b   1.000
_cell.length_c   1.000
_cell.angle_alpha   90.00
_cell.angle_beta   90.00
_cell.angle_gamma   90.00
#
_symmetry.space_group_name_H-M   'P 1'
#
loop_
_entity.id
_entity.type
_entity.pdbx_description
1 polymer ?
#
loop_
_entity_poly.entity_id
_entity_poly.type
_entity_poly.pdbx_seq_one_letter_code
_entity_poly.pdbx_strand_id
1 'polypeptide(L)'
;MAAMAVGGAGGSRVSSGRDLNCVPEIADTLGAVAKQGFDFLCMPVFHPRFKREFIQEPAKNRPGPQTRSDLLLSGRDWNTLIVGKLSPWIRPDSKVEKIRRNSEAAMLQELNFGAYLGLPAFLLPLNQEDNTNLARVLTNHIHTGHHSSMFWMRVPLVAPEDLRDDIIENAPTTHTEEYSGEEKTWMWWHNFRTLCDYSKRIAVALEIGADLPSNHVIDRWLGEPIKAAILPTRGFL
;
A
#
# COMPACT_ATOMS: atom_id res chain seq x y z
N MET A 1 28.65 19.72 2.65
CA MET A 1 27.92 20.98 2.42
C MET A 1 26.46 20.75 2.74
N ALA A 2 25.95 21.43 3.77
CA ALA A 2 24.58 21.29 4.24
C ALA A 2 23.61 21.94 3.25
N ALA A 3 22.59 21.19 2.82
CA ALA A 3 21.49 21.75 2.04
C ALA A 3 20.68 22.70 2.94
N MET A 4 20.67 23.98 2.58
CA MET A 4 19.86 24.99 3.25
C MET A 4 18.38 24.71 3.00
N ALA A 5 17.61 24.60 4.08
CA ALA A 5 16.17 24.67 4.03
C ALA A 5 15.77 26.12 3.66
N VAL A 6 15.23 26.30 2.46
CA VAL A 6 14.59 27.56 2.07
C VAL A 6 13.22 27.58 2.76
N GLY A 7 13.17 28.23 3.93
CA GLY A 7 11.94 28.57 4.62
C GLY A 7 11.25 29.73 3.88
N GLY A 8 10.18 29.42 3.16
CA GLY A 8 9.25 30.38 2.58
C GLY A 8 7.95 30.45 3.38
N ALA A 9 7.63 31.65 3.86
CA ALA A 9 6.36 32.21 4.33
C ALA A 9 5.14 31.27 4.53
N GLY A 10 4.65 31.19 5.78
CA GLY A 10 3.22 31.34 6.16
C GLY A 10 2.12 30.45 5.56
N GLY A 11 2.41 29.50 4.68
CA GLY A 11 1.45 28.54 4.15
C GLY A 11 1.33 27.31 5.04
N SER A 12 0.14 26.72 5.12
CA SER A 12 -0.03 25.40 5.75
C SER A 12 0.88 24.39 5.04
N ARG A 13 1.95 23.95 5.69
CA ARG A 13 2.86 22.95 5.13
C ARG A 13 2.12 21.63 4.98
N VAL A 14 1.90 21.19 3.76
CA VAL A 14 1.38 19.86 3.46
C VAL A 14 2.54 18.88 3.36
N SER A 15 2.48 17.78 4.11
CA SER A 15 3.43 16.67 3.99
C SER A 15 3.02 15.81 2.79
N SER A 16 3.89 15.69 1.78
CA SER A 16 3.55 15.03 0.51
C SER A 16 4.57 13.96 0.16
N GLY A 17 4.11 12.80 -0.28
CA GLY A 17 4.97 11.71 -0.73
C GLY A 17 4.76 11.33 -2.19
N ARG A 18 5.78 10.77 -2.83
CA ARG A 18 5.70 10.24 -4.20
C ARG A 18 5.46 8.73 -4.17
N ASP A 19 4.43 8.25 -4.87
CA ASP A 19 4.20 6.80 -5.07
C ASP A 19 4.84 6.32 -6.37
N LEU A 20 5.80 5.37 -6.30
CA LEU A 20 6.46 4.76 -7.45
C LEU A 20 6.35 3.24 -7.40
N ASN A 21 6.29 2.60 -8.58
CA ASN A 21 6.40 1.15 -8.76
C ASN A 21 7.68 0.74 -9.51
N CYS A 22 8.44 1.72 -10.03
CA CYS A 22 9.71 1.50 -10.72
C CYS A 22 10.77 2.37 -10.07
N VAL A 23 11.78 1.74 -9.46
CA VAL A 23 12.90 2.40 -8.80
C VAL A 23 14.18 1.68 -9.24
N PRO A 24 14.78 2.05 -10.39
CA PRO A 24 16.01 1.44 -10.89
C PRO A 24 17.14 1.61 -9.89
N GLU A 25 17.43 2.86 -9.51
CA GLU A 25 18.46 3.22 -8.53
C GLU A 25 17.85 3.99 -7.36
N ILE A 26 18.04 3.47 -6.14
CA ILE A 26 17.30 3.97 -4.97
C ILE A 26 17.76 5.37 -4.53
N ALA A 27 19.07 5.59 -4.46
CA ALA A 27 19.64 6.85 -4.00
C ALA A 27 19.33 7.99 -4.99
N ASP A 28 19.49 7.73 -6.28
CA ASP A 28 19.20 8.70 -7.34
C ASP A 28 17.70 9.03 -7.40
N THR A 29 16.84 8.01 -7.29
CA THR A 29 15.38 8.21 -7.28
C THR A 29 14.95 9.03 -6.06
N LEU A 30 15.47 8.71 -4.87
CA LEU A 30 15.17 9.47 -3.65
C LEU A 30 15.64 10.93 -3.78
N GLY A 31 16.83 11.15 -4.32
CA GLY A 31 17.34 12.49 -4.60
C GLY A 31 16.49 13.27 -5.62
N ALA A 32 15.99 12.60 -6.66
CA ALA A 32 15.08 13.22 -7.64
C ALA A 32 13.72 13.57 -7.03
N VAL A 33 13.15 12.68 -6.21
CA VAL A 33 11.89 12.90 -5.49
C VAL A 33 12.02 14.07 -4.50
N ALA A 34 13.13 14.15 -3.77
CA ALA A 34 13.39 15.27 -2.87
C ALA A 34 13.54 16.60 -3.62
N LYS A 35 14.19 16.61 -4.80
CA LYS A 35 14.30 17.81 -5.67
C LYS A 35 12.94 18.28 -6.19
N GLN A 36 11.96 17.39 -6.32
CA GLN A 36 10.58 17.73 -6.68
C GLN A 36 9.78 18.29 -5.50
N GLY A 37 10.35 18.32 -4.29
CA GLY A 37 9.72 18.87 -3.09
C GLY A 37 8.88 17.87 -2.29
N PHE A 38 8.94 16.57 -2.59
CA PHE A 38 8.28 15.55 -1.78
C PHE A 38 9.07 15.22 -0.50
N ASP A 39 8.37 15.02 0.62
CA ASP A 39 8.94 14.70 1.92
C ASP A 39 9.30 13.20 2.07
N PHE A 40 8.66 12.30 1.32
CA PHE A 40 8.90 10.85 1.36
C PHE A 40 8.58 10.12 0.04
N LEU A 41 8.99 8.86 -0.05
CA LEU A 41 8.84 7.99 -1.22
C LEU A 41 8.17 6.67 -0.82
N CYS A 42 7.02 6.35 -1.43
CA CYS A 42 6.43 5.01 -1.39
C CYS A 42 7.03 4.16 -2.51
N MET A 43 7.70 3.06 -2.18
CA MET A 43 8.34 2.19 -3.17
C MET A 43 8.35 0.71 -2.80
N PRO A 44 8.46 -0.20 -3.79
CA PRO A 44 8.62 -1.63 -3.52
C PRO A 44 9.96 -1.92 -2.82
N VAL A 45 9.91 -2.67 -1.71
CA VAL A 45 11.12 -3.17 -1.01
C VAL A 45 11.73 -4.39 -1.70
N PHE A 46 10.93 -5.09 -2.52
CA PHE A 46 11.35 -6.13 -3.45
C PHE A 46 10.87 -5.74 -4.85
N HIS A 47 11.58 -6.16 -5.89
CA HIS A 47 11.15 -5.83 -7.25
C HIS A 47 9.74 -6.39 -7.53
N PRO A 48 8.77 -5.56 -7.96
CA PRO A 48 7.35 -5.92 -7.96
C PRO A 48 6.99 -7.03 -8.96
N ARG A 49 7.85 -7.31 -9.95
CA ARG A 49 7.68 -8.45 -10.89
C ARG A 49 8.49 -9.68 -10.49
N PHE A 50 9.32 -9.61 -9.45
CA PHE A 50 10.15 -10.73 -9.02
C PHE A 50 9.34 -11.68 -8.14
N LYS A 51 8.53 -12.52 -8.79
CA LYS A 51 7.74 -13.57 -8.12
C LYS A 51 8.68 -14.65 -7.56
N ARG A 52 8.42 -15.03 -6.31
CA ARG A 52 9.24 -15.95 -5.51
C ARG A 52 8.45 -17.23 -5.21
N GLU A 53 9.15 -18.35 -5.23
CA GLU A 53 8.62 -19.68 -4.88
C GLU A 53 9.27 -20.12 -3.57
N PHE A 54 8.50 -20.69 -2.65
CA PHE A 54 8.95 -21.08 -1.31
C PHE A 54 8.78 -22.59 -1.05
N ILE A 55 8.07 -23.29 -1.93
CA ILE A 55 7.64 -24.67 -1.71
C ILE A 55 8.25 -25.61 -2.76
N GLN A 56 8.10 -25.29 -4.05
CA GLN A 56 8.51 -26.18 -5.15
C GLN A 56 9.93 -25.92 -5.66
N GLU A 57 10.65 -27.02 -5.89
CA GLU A 57 11.93 -27.02 -6.59
C GLU A 57 11.73 -26.95 -8.12
N PRO A 58 12.71 -26.43 -8.88
CA PRO A 58 13.98 -25.85 -8.42
C PRO A 58 13.88 -24.37 -8.03
N ALA A 59 12.74 -23.72 -8.31
CA ALA A 59 12.59 -22.27 -8.18
C ALA A 59 12.74 -21.75 -6.74
N LYS A 60 12.39 -22.56 -5.74
CA LYS A 60 12.65 -22.27 -4.31
C LYS A 60 14.14 -22.00 -4.02
N ASN A 61 15.03 -22.67 -4.73
CA ASN A 61 16.48 -22.59 -4.53
C ASN A 61 17.14 -21.58 -5.48
N ARG A 62 16.40 -20.57 -5.95
CA ARG A 62 16.93 -19.52 -6.85
C ARG A 62 18.13 -18.82 -6.17
N PRO A 63 19.32 -18.79 -6.80
CA PRO A 63 20.50 -18.17 -6.21
C PRO A 63 20.42 -16.65 -6.25
N GLY A 64 21.34 -16.01 -5.52
CA GLY A 64 21.52 -14.56 -5.51
C GLY A 64 20.72 -13.83 -4.41
N PRO A 65 20.96 -12.52 -4.26
CA PRO A 65 20.24 -11.71 -3.30
C PRO A 65 18.77 -11.61 -3.71
N GLN A 66 17.86 -11.78 -2.74
CA GLN A 66 16.42 -11.73 -3.00
C GLN A 66 15.91 -10.32 -3.28
N THR A 67 16.61 -9.30 -2.81
CA THR A 67 16.36 -7.88 -3.08
C THR A 67 17.66 -7.06 -2.91
N ARG A 68 17.55 -5.75 -3.09
CA ARG A 68 18.62 -4.77 -2.89
C ARG A 68 19.07 -4.69 -1.43
N SER A 69 20.33 -4.31 -1.21
CA SER A 69 20.89 -4.14 0.14
C SER A 69 20.34 -2.90 0.85
N ASP A 70 20.21 -3.02 2.17
CA ASP A 70 19.99 -1.95 3.14
C ASP A 70 21.07 -0.85 3.10
N LEU A 71 22.33 -1.22 2.79
CA LEU A 71 23.48 -0.31 2.75
C LEU A 71 23.38 0.78 1.67
N LEU A 72 22.40 0.70 0.78
CA LEU A 72 22.18 1.69 -0.28
C LEU A 72 21.66 3.04 0.24
N LEU A 73 21.10 3.06 1.45
CA LEU A 73 20.65 4.29 2.12
C LEU A 73 21.12 4.28 3.58
N SER A 74 21.16 5.47 4.19
CA SER A 74 21.42 5.54 5.63
C SER A 74 20.22 5.02 6.43
N GLY A 75 20.44 4.53 7.66
CA GLY A 75 19.34 4.12 8.54
C GLY A 75 18.34 5.25 8.82
N ARG A 76 18.79 6.52 8.80
CA ARG A 76 17.89 7.67 8.92
C ARG A 76 16.97 7.78 7.70
N ASP A 77 17.50 7.63 6.49
CA ASP A 77 16.71 7.74 5.27
C ASP A 77 15.64 6.65 5.21
N TRP A 78 15.98 5.41 5.58
CA TRP A 78 14.99 4.34 5.71
C TRP A 78 13.91 4.66 6.73
N ASN A 79 14.29 5.16 7.91
CA ASN A 79 13.37 5.42 9.02
C ASN A 79 12.45 6.63 8.79
N THR A 80 12.82 7.57 7.91
CA THR A 80 12.06 8.83 7.74
C THR A 80 11.52 9.08 6.34
N LEU A 81 12.16 8.54 5.30
CA LEU A 81 11.88 8.94 3.92
C LEU A 81 11.23 7.83 3.08
N ILE A 82 11.22 6.58 3.55
CA ILE A 82 10.74 5.44 2.75
C ILE A 82 9.48 4.82 3.35
N VAL A 83 8.44 4.69 2.54
CA VAL A 83 7.26 3.87 2.85
C VAL A 83 7.33 2.61 1.99
N GLY A 84 7.33 1.45 2.65
CA GLY A 84 7.39 0.16 1.95
C GLY A 84 6.08 -0.16 1.24
N LYS A 85 6.12 -0.93 0.15
CA LYS A 85 4.94 -1.41 -0.57
C LYS A 85 4.98 -2.92 -0.73
N LEU A 86 3.83 -3.56 -0.49
CA LEU A 86 3.65 -4.98 -0.76
C LEU A 86 3.71 -5.25 -2.27
N SER A 87 4.43 -6.29 -2.67
CA SER A 87 4.48 -6.70 -4.08
C SER A 87 3.08 -7.06 -4.61
N PRO A 88 2.70 -6.62 -5.82
CA PRO A 88 1.34 -6.75 -6.34
C PRO A 88 0.90 -8.20 -6.62
N TRP A 89 1.85 -9.13 -6.78
CA TRP A 89 1.54 -10.54 -7.01
C TRP A 89 1.18 -11.32 -5.74
N ILE A 90 1.37 -10.71 -4.56
CA ILE A 90 1.08 -11.34 -3.26
C ILE A 90 -0.44 -11.32 -3.05
N ARG A 91 -1.04 -12.51 -3.07
CA ARG A 91 -2.49 -12.73 -2.95
C ARG A 91 -2.79 -13.80 -1.90
N PRO A 92 -2.73 -13.45 -0.60
CA PRO A 92 -2.97 -14.39 0.50
C PRO A 92 -4.38 -15.00 0.45
N ASP A 93 -5.36 -14.28 -0.10
CA ASP A 93 -6.75 -14.73 -0.22
C ASP A 93 -7.04 -15.45 -1.55
N SER A 94 -6.00 -15.88 -2.28
CA SER A 94 -6.18 -16.63 -3.51
C SER A 94 -6.92 -17.96 -3.26
N LYS A 95 -7.85 -18.29 -4.17
CA LYS A 95 -8.52 -19.60 -4.17
C LYS A 95 -7.57 -20.74 -4.51
N VAL A 96 -6.45 -20.47 -5.19
CA VAL A 96 -5.42 -21.46 -5.51
C VAL A 96 -4.47 -21.62 -4.33
N GLU A 97 -4.46 -22.79 -3.70
CA GLU A 97 -3.67 -23.06 -2.48
C GLU A 97 -2.17 -22.75 -2.66
N LYS A 98 -1.58 -23.14 -3.79
CA LYS A 98 -0.16 -22.88 -4.09
C LYS A 98 0.15 -21.37 -4.12
N ILE A 99 -0.75 -20.56 -4.66
CA ILE A 99 -0.60 -19.10 -4.71
C ILE A 99 -0.76 -18.54 -3.30
N ARG A 100 -1.77 -19.00 -2.56
CA ARG A 100 -2.04 -18.59 -1.18
C ARG A 100 -0.82 -18.84 -0.28
N ARG A 101 -0.31 -20.08 -0.20
CA ARG A 101 0.83 -20.41 0.66
C ARG A 101 2.11 -19.65 0.29
N ASN A 102 2.42 -19.51 -1.01
CA ASN A 102 3.56 -18.70 -1.46
C ASN A 102 3.37 -17.21 -1.14
N SER A 103 2.14 -16.70 -1.21
CA SER A 103 1.83 -15.31 -0.87
C SER A 103 1.95 -15.04 0.62
N GLU A 104 1.52 -15.97 1.48
CA GLU A 104 1.73 -15.86 2.93
C GLU A 104 3.22 -15.77 3.29
N ALA A 105 4.04 -16.64 2.71
CA ALA A 105 5.49 -16.63 2.92
C ALA A 105 6.14 -15.34 2.38
N ALA A 106 5.74 -14.90 1.18
CA ALA A 106 6.24 -13.67 0.58
C ALA A 106 5.83 -12.42 1.38
N MET A 107 4.59 -12.38 1.87
CA MET A 107 4.08 -11.29 2.69
C MET A 107 4.87 -11.18 3.99
N LEU A 108 5.05 -12.28 4.72
CA LEU A 108 5.86 -12.30 5.94
C LEU A 108 7.30 -11.87 5.66
N GLN A 109 7.89 -12.34 4.55
CA GLN A 109 9.24 -11.93 4.15
C GLN A 109 9.34 -10.42 3.92
N GLU A 110 8.40 -9.83 3.18
CA GLU A 110 8.42 -8.39 2.89
C GLU A 110 8.15 -7.54 4.13
N LEU A 111 7.23 -7.95 4.98
CA LEU A 111 6.92 -7.28 6.25
C LEU A 111 8.10 -7.35 7.22
N ASN A 112 8.72 -8.51 7.38
CA ASN A 112 9.91 -8.68 8.20
C ASN A 112 11.09 -7.85 7.68
N PHE A 113 11.25 -7.75 6.36
CA PHE A 113 12.28 -6.90 5.77
C PHE A 113 11.99 -5.41 5.98
N GLY A 114 10.73 -4.99 5.89
CA GLY A 114 10.32 -3.62 6.25
C GLY A 114 10.60 -3.29 7.72
N ALA A 115 10.36 -4.24 8.64
CA ALA A 115 10.70 -4.09 10.05
C ALA A 115 12.22 -4.03 10.27
N TYR A 116 12.99 -4.86 9.55
CA TYR A 116 14.46 -4.85 9.58
C TYR A 116 15.06 -3.51 9.12
N LEU A 117 14.51 -2.93 8.05
CA LEU A 117 14.92 -1.61 7.56
C LEU A 117 14.46 -0.45 8.47
N GLY A 118 13.60 -0.71 9.47
CA GLY A 118 13.08 0.33 10.34
C GLY A 118 12.07 1.27 9.68
N LEU A 119 11.34 0.79 8.67
CA LEU A 119 10.43 1.64 7.89
C LEU A 119 9.33 2.26 8.77
N PRO A 120 9.01 3.56 8.61
CA PRO A 120 7.96 4.24 9.36
C PRO A 120 6.56 3.70 9.03
N ALA A 121 6.32 3.34 7.76
CA ALA A 121 5.05 2.79 7.30
C ALA A 121 5.23 1.76 6.17
N PHE A 122 4.23 0.89 6.02
CA PHE A 122 4.15 -0.11 4.95
C PHE A 122 2.74 -0.13 4.36
N LEU A 123 2.64 -0.06 3.03
CA LEU A 123 1.38 -0.05 2.27
C LEU A 123 0.94 -1.45 1.88
N LEU A 124 -0.31 -1.79 2.19
CA LEU A 124 -0.97 -3.05 1.81
C LEU A 124 -2.31 -2.75 1.12
N PRO A 125 -2.67 -3.43 0.03
CA PRO A 125 -3.92 -3.16 -0.68
C PRO A 125 -5.14 -3.85 -0.05
N LEU A 126 -6.27 -3.15 -0.01
CA LEU A 126 -7.62 -3.71 0.10
C LEU A 126 -8.35 -3.43 -1.21
N ASN A 127 -8.35 -4.41 -2.10
CA ASN A 127 -8.81 -4.27 -3.49
C ASN A 127 -9.85 -5.33 -3.90
N GLN A 128 -10.35 -6.08 -2.92
CA GLN A 128 -11.38 -7.09 -3.05
C GLN A 128 -12.09 -7.22 -1.70
N GLU A 129 -13.21 -7.93 -1.65
CA GLU A 129 -13.99 -8.10 -0.42
C GLU A 129 -13.29 -8.98 0.62
N ASP A 130 -12.90 -10.19 0.22
CA ASP A 130 -12.26 -11.16 1.12
C ASP A 130 -10.76 -10.88 1.27
N ASN A 131 -10.37 -10.33 2.43
CA ASN A 131 -8.98 -10.11 2.84
C ASN A 131 -8.69 -10.81 4.18
N THR A 132 -9.38 -11.92 4.45
CA THR A 132 -9.35 -12.59 5.75
C THR A 132 -7.96 -13.14 6.08
N ASN A 133 -7.31 -13.77 5.11
CA ASN A 133 -5.98 -14.33 5.26
C ASN A 133 -4.90 -13.25 5.25
N LEU A 134 -5.08 -12.18 4.46
CA LEU A 134 -4.24 -10.98 4.56
C LEU A 134 -4.27 -10.41 6.00
N ALA A 135 -5.46 -10.27 6.59
CA ALA A 135 -5.63 -9.80 7.96
C ALA A 135 -4.94 -10.73 8.96
N ARG A 136 -5.15 -12.05 8.85
CA ARG A 136 -4.51 -13.05 9.73
C ARG A 136 -2.98 -12.96 9.69
N VAL A 137 -2.38 -12.90 8.51
CA VAL A 137 -0.91 -12.81 8.37
C VAL A 137 -0.38 -11.49 8.92
N LEU A 138 -1.07 -10.38 8.65
CA LEU A 138 -0.69 -9.07 9.19
C LEU A 138 -0.80 -9.04 10.72
N THR A 139 -1.90 -9.53 11.28
CA THR A 139 -2.11 -9.64 12.73
C THR A 139 -1.02 -10.48 13.37
N ASN A 140 -0.68 -11.63 12.79
CA ASN A 140 0.42 -12.46 13.29
C ASN A 140 1.75 -11.70 13.28
N HIS A 141 2.06 -10.98 12.21
CA HIS A 141 3.27 -10.16 12.12
C HIS A 141 3.27 -9.03 13.16
N ILE A 142 2.14 -8.33 13.36
CA ILE A 142 2.00 -7.26 14.37
C ILE A 142 2.30 -7.78 15.79
N HIS A 143 1.90 -9.00 16.10
CA HIS A 143 2.16 -9.66 17.38
C HIS A 143 3.56 -10.29 17.47
N THR A 144 4.26 -10.42 16.34
CA THR A 144 5.59 -11.04 16.27
C THR A 144 6.67 -9.95 16.29
N GLY A 145 7.09 -9.56 17.50
CA GLY A 145 8.22 -8.65 17.72
C GLY A 145 7.84 -7.22 18.09
N HIS A 146 8.84 -6.44 18.52
CA HIS A 146 8.65 -5.03 18.91
C HIS A 146 9.12 -4.11 17.79
N HIS A 147 8.22 -3.76 16.87
CA HIS A 147 8.47 -2.74 15.85
C HIS A 147 7.32 -1.72 15.85
N SER A 148 7.64 -0.46 15.57
CA SER A 148 6.72 0.68 15.67
C SER A 148 6.08 1.07 14.34
N SER A 149 6.38 0.35 13.26
CA SER A 149 5.89 0.65 11.91
C SER A 149 4.36 0.70 11.85
N MET A 150 3.84 1.65 11.07
CA MET A 150 2.43 1.74 10.71
C MET A 150 2.12 0.91 9.47
N PHE A 151 0.88 0.42 9.37
CA PHE A 151 0.36 -0.30 8.21
C PHE A 151 -0.75 0.52 7.59
N TRP A 152 -0.48 1.00 6.37
CA TRP A 152 -1.41 1.82 5.62
C TRP A 152 -2.18 0.93 4.65
N MET A 153 -3.47 0.77 4.92
CA MET A 153 -4.36 0.00 4.06
C MET A 153 -4.79 0.91 2.91
N ARG A 154 -4.25 0.63 1.73
CA ARG A 154 -4.63 1.29 0.48
C ARG A 154 -5.99 0.77 0.04
N VAL A 155 -7.00 1.61 0.20
CA VAL A 155 -8.40 1.31 -0.15
C VAL A 155 -8.94 2.47 -0.98
N PRO A 156 -9.58 2.21 -2.13
CA PRO A 156 -10.14 3.28 -2.95
C PRO A 156 -11.49 3.74 -2.41
N LEU A 157 -11.85 5.01 -2.66
CA LEU A 157 -13.19 5.52 -2.41
C LEU A 157 -14.24 4.69 -3.17
N VAL A 158 -14.00 4.47 -4.46
CA VAL A 158 -14.89 3.68 -5.33
C VAL A 158 -14.12 2.45 -5.84
N ALA A 159 -14.77 1.29 -5.82
CA ALA A 159 -14.11 0.06 -6.26
C ALA A 159 -13.77 0.13 -7.75
N PRO A 160 -12.65 -0.48 -8.20
CA PRO A 160 -12.28 -0.46 -9.63
C PRO A 160 -13.33 -1.08 -10.56
N GLU A 161 -14.12 -2.03 -10.06
CA GLU A 161 -15.22 -2.66 -10.82
C GLU A 161 -16.36 -1.68 -11.11
N ASP A 162 -16.61 -0.73 -10.19
CA ASP A 162 -17.69 0.26 -10.33
C ASP A 162 -17.26 1.49 -11.15
N LEU A 163 -15.95 1.67 -11.35
CA LEU A 163 -15.35 2.74 -12.17
C LEU A 163 -14.94 2.28 -13.58
N ARG A 164 -15.29 1.04 -13.98
CA ARG A 164 -14.89 0.53 -15.30
C ARG A 164 -15.67 1.22 -16.42
N ASP A 165 -15.01 1.43 -17.55
CA ASP A 165 -15.68 1.94 -18.75
C ASP A 165 -16.78 0.95 -19.19
N ASP A 166 -17.96 1.46 -19.54
CA ASP A 166 -19.10 0.67 -20.01
C ASP A 166 -18.93 0.30 -21.50
N ILE A 167 -17.90 -0.49 -21.77
CA ILE A 167 -17.50 -0.92 -23.13
C ILE A 167 -17.66 -2.43 -23.37
N ILE A 168 -18.14 -3.16 -22.36
CA ILE A 168 -18.29 -4.63 -22.41
C ILE A 168 -19.76 -4.97 -22.68
N GLU A 169 -20.11 -5.25 -23.93
CA GLU A 169 -21.49 -5.50 -24.40
C GLU A 169 -22.24 -6.54 -23.56
N ASN A 170 -21.58 -7.65 -23.20
CA ASN A 170 -22.20 -8.76 -22.46
C ASN A 170 -22.19 -8.58 -20.94
N ALA A 171 -21.66 -7.46 -20.44
CA ALA A 171 -21.57 -7.14 -19.02
C ALA A 171 -21.71 -5.62 -18.83
N PRO A 172 -22.92 -5.07 -19.04
CA PRO A 172 -23.16 -3.64 -18.86
C PRO A 172 -22.86 -3.24 -17.41
N THR A 173 -22.44 -2.00 -17.20
CA THR A 173 -22.34 -1.46 -15.84
C THR A 173 -23.74 -1.24 -15.26
N THR A 174 -23.85 -1.40 -13.94
CA THR A 174 -25.10 -1.17 -13.23
C THR A 174 -25.35 0.34 -13.16
N HIS A 175 -26.35 0.83 -13.90
CA HIS A 175 -26.76 2.25 -13.90
C HIS A 175 -27.81 2.58 -12.83
N THR A 176 -28.20 1.61 -11.98
CA THR A 176 -29.12 1.84 -10.87
C THR A 176 -28.37 2.30 -9.62
N GLU A 177 -28.87 3.34 -8.95
CA GLU A 177 -28.38 3.78 -7.63
C GLU A 177 -28.51 2.63 -6.61
N GLU A 178 -27.43 1.91 -6.38
CA GLU A 178 -27.32 0.96 -5.30
C GLU A 178 -26.67 1.63 -4.09
N TYR A 179 -27.49 2.28 -3.25
CA TYR A 179 -27.04 3.02 -2.07
C TYR A 179 -26.11 2.18 -1.17
N SER A 180 -26.38 0.90 -0.98
CA SER A 180 -25.49 -0.01 -0.23
C SER A 180 -24.31 -0.54 -1.03
N GLY A 181 -24.42 -0.56 -2.36
CA GLY A 181 -23.37 -1.01 -3.27
C GLY A 181 -22.21 -0.02 -3.31
N GLU A 182 -22.50 1.28 -3.35
CA GLU A 182 -21.48 2.34 -3.38
C GLU A 182 -20.56 2.35 -2.14
N GLU A 183 -21.04 1.86 -0.99
CA GLU A 183 -20.28 1.81 0.26
C GLU A 183 -19.41 0.54 0.44
N LYS A 184 -19.29 -0.32 -0.59
CA LYS A 184 -18.62 -1.63 -0.48
C LYS A 184 -17.16 -1.53 -0.02
N THR A 185 -16.42 -0.52 -0.46
CA THR A 185 -15.00 -0.31 -0.13
C THR A 185 -14.80 0.03 1.34
N TRP A 186 -15.72 0.78 1.95
CA TRP A 186 -15.74 1.04 3.38
C TRP A 186 -15.96 -0.27 4.16
N MET A 187 -16.84 -1.15 3.66
CA MET A 187 -17.07 -2.46 4.29
C MET A 187 -15.81 -3.34 4.24
N TRP A 188 -15.05 -3.30 3.13
CA TRP A 188 -13.76 -4.01 3.04
C TRP A 188 -12.81 -3.55 4.16
N TRP A 189 -12.71 -2.24 4.37
CA TRP A 189 -11.93 -1.65 5.47
C TRP A 189 -12.47 -2.07 6.85
N HIS A 190 -13.78 -1.94 7.08
CA HIS A 190 -14.42 -2.24 8.37
C HIS A 190 -14.21 -3.70 8.80
N ASN A 191 -14.43 -4.64 7.89
CA ASN A 191 -14.21 -6.07 8.12
C ASN A 191 -12.73 -6.34 8.40
N PHE A 192 -11.82 -5.76 7.61
CA PHE A 192 -10.39 -5.94 7.79
C PHE A 192 -9.89 -5.46 9.16
N ARG A 193 -10.25 -4.23 9.57
CA ARG A 193 -9.83 -3.70 10.88
C ARG A 193 -10.43 -4.47 12.05
N THR A 194 -11.63 -5.03 11.89
CA THR A 194 -12.30 -5.85 12.91
C THR A 194 -11.59 -7.20 13.06
N LEU A 195 -11.20 -7.85 11.95
CA LEU A 195 -10.35 -9.05 11.99
C LEU A 195 -8.97 -8.80 12.61
N CYS A 196 -8.46 -7.58 12.50
CA CYS A 196 -7.21 -7.16 13.15
C CYS A 196 -7.41 -6.54 14.54
N ASP A 197 -8.56 -6.73 15.17
CA ASP A 197 -8.90 -6.27 16.52
C ASP A 197 -8.58 -4.79 16.78
N TYR A 198 -8.94 -3.94 15.82
CA TYR A 198 -8.79 -2.47 15.91
C TYR A 198 -7.36 -2.01 16.28
N SER A 199 -6.35 -2.73 15.82
CA SER A 199 -4.94 -2.39 16.09
C SER A 199 -4.63 -0.94 15.69
N LYS A 200 -4.14 -0.15 16.66
CA LYS A 200 -3.71 1.24 16.47
C LYS A 200 -2.61 1.45 15.43
N ARG A 201 -1.98 0.36 14.99
CA ARG A 201 -0.92 0.35 13.97
C ARG A 201 -1.49 0.28 12.55
N ILE A 202 -2.77 -0.01 12.39
CA ILE A 202 -3.44 -0.12 11.10
C ILE A 202 -4.23 1.16 10.86
N ALA A 203 -4.00 1.79 9.70
CA ALA A 203 -4.60 3.05 9.31
C ALA A 203 -5.01 3.02 7.84
N VAL A 204 -5.81 4.00 7.43
CA VAL A 204 -6.32 4.11 6.05
C VAL A 204 -5.37 4.98 5.21
N ALA A 205 -5.04 4.48 4.01
CA ALA A 205 -4.54 5.27 2.90
C ALA A 205 -5.61 5.31 1.81
N LEU A 206 -6.42 6.37 1.82
CA LEU A 206 -7.62 6.46 0.98
C LEU A 206 -7.24 6.91 -0.43
N GLU A 207 -7.56 6.11 -1.43
CA GLU A 207 -7.28 6.43 -2.84
C GLU A 207 -8.47 7.13 -3.49
N ILE A 208 -8.21 8.31 -4.05
CA ILE A 208 -9.23 9.19 -4.64
C ILE A 208 -9.23 9.01 -6.15
N GLY A 209 -10.41 8.73 -6.72
CA GLY A 209 -10.62 8.59 -8.16
C GLY A 209 -10.63 9.93 -8.90
N ALA A 210 -10.77 9.89 -10.23
CA ALA A 210 -11.03 11.09 -11.03
C ALA A 210 -12.44 11.62 -10.76
N ASP A 211 -13.42 10.72 -10.75
CA ASP A 211 -14.80 10.99 -10.39
C ASP A 211 -15.04 10.65 -8.92
N LEU A 212 -15.59 11.60 -8.17
CA LEU A 212 -15.94 11.42 -6.76
C LEU A 212 -17.31 10.74 -6.64
N PRO A 213 -17.49 9.84 -5.66
CA PRO A 213 -18.80 9.27 -5.38
C PRO A 213 -19.72 10.30 -4.71
N SER A 214 -20.97 9.90 -4.51
CA SER A 214 -21.95 10.63 -3.71
C SER A 214 -21.41 11.01 -2.32
N ASN A 215 -21.85 12.16 -1.79
CA ASN A 215 -21.39 12.66 -0.48
C ASN A 215 -21.56 11.65 0.65
N HIS A 216 -22.64 10.85 0.65
CA HIS A 216 -22.88 9.86 1.68
C HIS A 216 -21.74 8.82 1.76
N VAL A 217 -21.15 8.41 0.62
CA VAL A 217 -20.01 7.48 0.55
C VAL A 217 -18.76 8.10 1.15
N ILE A 218 -18.53 9.39 0.88
CA ILE A 218 -17.43 10.16 1.45
C ILE A 218 -17.60 10.26 2.97
N ASP A 219 -18.82 10.56 3.42
CA ASP A 219 -19.16 10.72 4.83
C ASP A 219 -18.99 9.41 5.64
N ARG A 220 -19.05 8.22 5.01
CA ARG A 220 -18.73 6.95 5.67
C ARG A 220 -17.30 6.90 6.22
N TRP A 221 -16.38 7.66 5.62
CA TRP A 221 -14.99 7.73 6.07
C TRP A 221 -14.78 8.72 7.22
N LEU A 222 -15.81 9.46 7.65
CA LEU A 222 -15.73 10.32 8.82
C LEU A 222 -15.49 9.48 10.08
N GLY A 223 -14.47 9.87 10.86
CA GLY A 223 -14.07 9.17 12.08
C GLY A 223 -13.14 7.97 11.86
N GLU A 224 -12.84 7.60 10.61
CA GLU A 224 -11.86 6.56 10.32
C GLU A 224 -10.40 7.07 10.45
N PRO A 225 -9.43 6.21 10.82
CA PRO A 225 -8.04 6.61 11.05
C PRO A 225 -7.27 6.83 9.73
N ILE A 226 -7.67 7.85 8.97
CA ILE A 226 -7.01 8.23 7.72
C ILE A 226 -5.66 8.87 8.00
N LYS A 227 -4.59 8.30 7.45
CA LYS A 227 -3.21 8.80 7.57
C LYS A 227 -2.63 9.32 6.27
N ALA A 228 -3.18 8.90 5.13
CA ALA A 228 -2.76 9.36 3.82
C ALA A 228 -3.96 9.43 2.86
N ALA A 229 -3.92 10.37 1.93
CA ALA A 229 -4.78 10.41 0.76
C ALA A 229 -3.91 10.22 -0.49
N ILE A 230 -4.26 9.26 -1.33
CA ILE A 230 -3.54 8.95 -2.57
C ILE A 230 -4.28 9.65 -3.71
N LEU A 231 -3.57 10.54 -4.40
CA LEU A 231 -4.09 11.34 -5.51
C LEU A 231 -3.42 10.91 -6.82
N PRO A 232 -4.08 10.09 -7.66
CA PRO A 232 -3.57 9.75 -8.98
C PRO A 232 -3.46 11.01 -9.86
N THR A 233 -2.36 11.14 -10.63
CA THR A 233 -2.16 12.31 -11.52
C THR A 233 -3.24 12.46 -12.59
N ARG A 234 -3.93 11.38 -12.94
CA ARG A 234 -5.05 11.38 -13.89
C ARG A 234 -6.31 12.10 -13.41
N GLY A 235 -6.41 12.44 -12.12
CA GLY A 235 -7.56 13.16 -11.57
C GLY A 235 -7.41 14.69 -11.58
N PHE A 236 -6.31 15.23 -12.13
CA PHE A 236 -6.06 16.67 -12.19
C PHE A 236 -6.43 17.21 -13.58
N LEU A 237 -7.11 18.37 -13.61
CA LEU A 237 -7.55 19.09 -14.81
C LEU A 237 -6.45 19.98 -15.42
#